data_AF-A0A931Y5Q5-F1
#
_entry.id   AF-A0A931Y5Q5-F1
#
_cell.length_a   1.000
_cell.length_b   1.000
_cell.length_c   1.000
_cell.angle_alpha   90.00
_cell.angle_beta   90.00
_cell.angle_gamma   90.00
#
_symmetry.space_group_name_H-M   'P 1'
#
loop_
_entity.id
_entity.type
_entity.pdbx_description
1 polymer ?
#
loop_
_entity_poly.entity_id
_entity_poly.type
_entity_poly.pdbx_seq_one_letter_code
_entity_poly.pdbx_strand_id
1 'polypeptide(L)'
;MPYSVRRNKLCGLIDHVPIVITAALFVLAALPGRATTYTWNVNTTGDWSTAGNWTPAGPPTNGDDAVITNSGVSVLLSSASSNLSSLTLSRTITFTNWDTYLSATNVSILSNGLMTCVGPFSNSVMSNRVYVICSNITIAAGGSINVNSKGYSGAGSSGGGGAGQGPGGALGNRSSGSYGGVGGNYAWENGPVYGSAAAPEYAGSGGGYNSVNALRGGHGGGAVRIDALGTVTLNGLITANGEDNTSNNGGTGSGGGVWITCLVLTGAQTTANTCMILANGGSIATGGAGGSGGGGRIAILYDPTAQNALPVVPPLNLSVKG
;
A
#
# COMPACT_ATOMS: atom_id res chain seq x y z
N MET A 1 -95.44 11.37 -47.20
CA MET A 1 -95.02 10.14 -47.90
C MET A 1 -93.95 10.52 -48.91
N PRO A 2 -92.99 9.65 -49.30
CA PRO A 2 -92.08 8.82 -48.48
C PRO A 2 -90.94 9.69 -47.88
N TYR A 3 -89.90 9.28 -47.13
CA TYR A 3 -89.21 8.00 -46.79
C TYR A 3 -87.94 7.65 -47.61
N SER A 4 -86.96 7.03 -46.91
CA SER A 4 -85.66 6.44 -47.35
C SER A 4 -84.41 7.36 -47.26
N VAL A 5 -83.37 7.14 -46.41
CA VAL A 5 -82.44 5.99 -46.15
C VAL A 5 -81.31 5.88 -47.22
N ARG A 6 -79.99 5.84 -46.93
CA ARG A 6 -79.10 5.85 -45.70
C ARG A 6 -77.77 6.62 -46.04
N ARG A 7 -76.59 6.63 -45.37
CA ARG A 7 -75.90 5.80 -44.33
C ARG A 7 -74.77 6.60 -43.59
N ASN A 8 -74.06 5.94 -42.66
CA ASN A 8 -73.04 6.40 -41.69
C ASN A 8 -71.66 6.87 -42.25
N LYS A 9 -70.94 7.70 -41.47
CA LYS A 9 -69.75 7.29 -40.67
C LYS A 9 -69.37 8.34 -39.59
N LEU A 10 -68.86 7.88 -38.44
CA LEU A 10 -68.23 8.74 -37.42
C LEU A 10 -66.70 8.77 -37.62
N CYS A 11 -66.06 9.84 -37.14
CA CYS A 11 -64.67 9.83 -36.68
C CYS A 11 -64.60 10.69 -35.39
N GLY A 12 -63.88 10.21 -34.37
CA GLY A 12 -63.81 10.85 -33.04
C GLY A 12 -62.53 11.64 -32.81
N LEU A 13 -62.54 12.49 -31.78
CA LEU A 13 -61.36 13.25 -31.35
C LEU A 13 -60.31 12.36 -30.66
N ILE A 14 -59.09 12.91 -30.56
CA ILE A 14 -57.98 12.33 -29.81
C ILE A 14 -57.92 13.00 -28.44
N ASP A 15 -57.93 12.21 -27.36
CA ASP A 15 -57.60 12.67 -26.00
C ASP A 15 -56.31 11.98 -25.53
N HIS A 16 -55.46 12.73 -24.82
CA HIS A 16 -54.16 12.24 -24.36
C HIS A 16 -54.25 11.59 -22.96
N VAL A 17 -53.85 10.32 -22.87
CA VAL A 17 -53.70 9.61 -21.59
C VAL A 17 -52.26 9.74 -21.09
N PRO A 18 -52.01 10.28 -19.86
CA PRO A 18 -50.68 10.27 -19.27
C PRO A 18 -50.32 8.88 -18.75
N ILE A 19 -49.24 8.29 -19.27
CA ILE A 19 -48.75 6.98 -18.84
C ILE A 19 -47.96 7.13 -17.53
N VAL A 20 -48.56 6.71 -16.41
CA VAL A 20 -47.87 6.62 -15.12
C VAL A 20 -47.04 5.34 -15.09
N ILE A 21 -45.72 5.44 -15.30
CA ILE A 21 -44.81 4.31 -15.15
C ILE A 21 -44.48 4.12 -13.67
N THR A 22 -45.27 3.30 -12.97
CA THR A 22 -44.88 2.78 -11.65
C THR A 22 -43.74 1.78 -11.82
N ALA A 23 -42.50 2.25 -11.71
CA ALA A 23 -41.32 1.40 -11.63
C ALA A 23 -41.36 0.60 -10.32
N ALA A 24 -41.75 -0.68 -10.40
CA ALA A 24 -41.70 -1.59 -9.27
C ALA A 24 -40.23 -1.85 -8.89
N LEU A 25 -39.74 -1.16 -7.86
CA LEU A 25 -38.41 -1.38 -7.31
C LEU A 25 -38.38 -2.75 -6.62
N PHE A 26 -38.03 -3.79 -7.39
CA PHE A 26 -37.62 -5.07 -6.84
C PHE A 26 -36.33 -4.88 -6.05
N VAL A 27 -36.46 -4.54 -4.77
CA VAL A 27 -35.40 -4.78 -3.78
C VAL A 27 -35.27 -6.29 -3.65
N LEU A 28 -34.52 -6.89 -4.57
CA LEU A 28 -34.07 -8.26 -4.45
C LEU A 28 -33.13 -8.28 -3.25
N ALA A 29 -33.69 -8.63 -2.08
CA ALA A 29 -32.90 -8.88 -0.88
C ALA A 29 -31.97 -10.04 -1.19
N ALA A 30 -30.74 -9.73 -1.59
CA ALA A 30 -29.70 -10.70 -1.80
C ALA A 30 -29.49 -11.43 -0.47
N LEU A 31 -29.99 -12.68 -0.39
CA LEU A 31 -29.59 -13.60 0.66
C LEU A 31 -28.06 -13.55 0.72
N PRO A 32 -27.44 -13.38 1.90
CA PRO A 32 -26.00 -13.22 1.99
C PRO A 32 -25.34 -14.44 1.36
N GLY A 33 -24.76 -14.23 0.18
CA GLY A 33 -24.00 -15.26 -0.52
C GLY A 33 -22.92 -15.72 0.44
N ARG A 34 -22.97 -16.99 0.83
CA ARG A 34 -21.99 -17.54 1.77
C ARG A 34 -20.62 -17.37 1.14
N ALA A 35 -19.78 -16.53 1.75
CA ALA A 35 -18.41 -16.32 1.35
C ALA A 35 -17.74 -17.69 1.12
N THR A 36 -17.24 -17.93 -0.09
CA THR A 36 -16.52 -19.16 -0.37
C THR A 36 -15.09 -18.98 0.10
N THR A 37 -14.60 -19.90 0.93
CA THR A 37 -13.22 -19.83 1.41
C THR A 37 -12.27 -20.40 0.36
N TYR A 38 -11.60 -19.51 -0.36
CA TYR A 38 -10.52 -19.86 -1.30
C TYR A 38 -9.20 -19.92 -0.56
N THR A 39 -8.62 -21.12 -0.48
CA THR A 39 -7.31 -21.35 0.13
C THR A 39 -6.24 -21.48 -0.94
N TRP A 40 -5.14 -20.76 -0.80
CA TRP A 40 -3.97 -20.91 -1.67
C TRP A 40 -3.37 -22.31 -1.53
N ASN A 41 -3.28 -23.06 -2.63
CA ASN A 41 -3.04 -24.50 -2.59
C ASN A 41 -1.62 -24.95 -3.00
N VAL A 42 -0.89 -24.13 -3.77
CA VAL A 42 0.49 -24.44 -4.21
C VAL A 42 1.54 -23.98 -3.19
N ASN A 43 2.60 -24.76 -3.02
CA ASN A 43 3.69 -24.47 -2.07
C ASN A 43 4.86 -23.69 -2.71
N THR A 44 4.55 -22.84 -3.70
CA THR A 44 5.52 -22.05 -4.47
C THR A 44 5.02 -20.62 -4.66
N THR A 45 5.92 -19.72 -5.06
CA THR A 45 5.55 -18.41 -5.62
C THR A 45 4.64 -18.59 -6.84
N GLY A 46 3.61 -17.76 -6.94
CA GLY A 46 2.66 -17.76 -8.06
C GLY A 46 1.81 -16.50 -8.08
N ASP A 47 1.11 -16.23 -9.18
CA ASP A 47 0.23 -15.07 -9.31
C ASP A 47 -1.16 -15.31 -8.69
N TRP A 48 -1.71 -14.27 -8.06
CA TRP A 48 -3.06 -14.26 -7.48
C TRP A 48 -4.13 -14.65 -8.50
N SER A 49 -4.04 -14.18 -9.74
CA SER A 49 -5.05 -14.40 -10.79
C SER A 49 -5.06 -15.83 -11.36
N THR A 50 -4.02 -16.63 -11.10
CA THR A 50 -3.89 -17.98 -11.66
C THR A 50 -4.84 -18.94 -10.95
N ALA A 51 -5.91 -19.33 -11.63
CA ALA A 51 -6.98 -20.16 -11.08
C ALA A 51 -6.52 -21.49 -10.45
N GLY A 52 -5.42 -22.08 -10.95
CA GLY A 52 -4.86 -23.33 -10.41
C GLY A 52 -4.19 -23.20 -9.03
N ASN A 53 -3.83 -21.98 -8.60
CA ASN A 53 -3.16 -21.72 -7.33
C ASN A 53 -4.12 -21.68 -6.12
N TRP A 54 -5.41 -21.90 -6.36
CA TRP A 54 -6.47 -21.81 -5.35
C TRP A 54 -7.33 -23.07 -5.30
N THR A 55 -7.86 -23.36 -4.11
CA THR A 55 -8.92 -24.35 -3.89
C THR A 55 -10.08 -23.67 -3.15
N PRO A 56 -11.31 -23.60 -3.71
CA PRO A 56 -11.72 -24.04 -5.05
C PRO A 56 -10.92 -23.38 -6.18
N ALA A 57 -10.94 -23.98 -7.38
CA ALA A 57 -10.18 -23.44 -8.52
C ALA A 57 -10.77 -22.09 -8.99
N GLY A 58 -9.89 -21.11 -9.19
CA GLY A 58 -10.25 -19.71 -9.47
C GLY A 58 -9.75 -18.76 -8.37
N PRO A 59 -9.37 -17.51 -8.68
CA PRO A 59 -9.11 -16.52 -7.65
C PRO A 59 -10.40 -16.16 -6.89
N PRO A 60 -10.33 -15.86 -5.57
CA PRO A 60 -11.49 -15.39 -4.81
C PRO A 60 -12.10 -14.12 -5.40
N THR A 61 -13.44 -14.06 -5.37
CA THR A 61 -14.24 -13.02 -6.04
C THR A 61 -14.94 -12.10 -5.03
N ASN A 62 -15.93 -11.32 -5.48
CA ASN A 62 -16.58 -10.31 -4.65
C ASN A 62 -17.41 -10.95 -3.52
N GLY A 63 -16.98 -10.74 -2.27
CA GLY A 63 -17.60 -11.31 -1.08
C GLY A 63 -17.03 -12.66 -0.62
N ASP A 64 -16.00 -13.19 -1.30
CA ASP A 64 -15.32 -14.43 -0.88
C ASP A 64 -14.25 -14.20 0.20
N ASP A 65 -13.82 -15.27 0.88
CA ASP A 65 -12.72 -15.24 1.84
C ASP A 65 -11.44 -15.81 1.22
N ALA A 66 -10.33 -15.08 1.31
CA ALA A 66 -9.02 -15.54 0.85
C ALA A 66 -8.15 -16.01 2.03
N VAL A 67 -7.51 -17.17 1.91
CA VAL A 67 -6.63 -17.75 2.94
C VAL A 67 -5.26 -18.11 2.34
N ILE A 68 -4.20 -17.44 2.82
CA ILE A 68 -2.81 -17.64 2.37
C ILE A 68 -1.94 -17.99 3.58
N THR A 69 -1.84 -19.29 3.85
CA THR A 69 -1.19 -19.84 5.05
C THR A 69 -0.10 -20.90 4.76
N ASN A 70 0.01 -21.40 3.53
CA ASN A 70 0.90 -22.50 3.16
C ASN A 70 2.39 -22.12 3.24
N SER A 71 3.20 -22.95 3.89
CA SER A 71 4.61 -22.61 4.15
C SER A 71 5.44 -22.49 2.85
N GLY A 72 6.36 -21.54 2.83
CA GLY A 72 7.20 -21.23 1.65
C GLY A 72 6.54 -20.35 0.58
N VAL A 73 5.27 -19.99 0.72
CA VAL A 73 4.52 -19.22 -0.30
C VAL A 73 4.81 -17.72 -0.26
N SER A 74 4.96 -17.15 -1.46
CA SER A 74 4.80 -15.72 -1.73
C SER A 74 3.85 -15.52 -2.91
N VAL A 75 2.66 -14.97 -2.66
CA VAL A 75 1.69 -14.67 -3.73
C VAL A 75 2.06 -13.34 -4.39
N LEU A 76 2.12 -13.31 -5.72
CA LEU A 76 2.24 -12.06 -6.49
C LEU A 76 0.86 -11.47 -6.72
N LEU A 77 0.64 -10.24 -6.28
CA LEU A 77 -0.55 -9.46 -6.60
C LEU A 77 -0.19 -8.48 -7.72
N SER A 78 -0.45 -8.90 -8.96
CA SER A 78 -0.09 -8.18 -10.20
C SER A 78 -1.17 -7.23 -10.70
N SER A 79 -2.40 -7.39 -10.22
CA SER A 79 -3.57 -6.57 -10.51
C SER A 79 -4.43 -6.45 -9.24
N ALA A 80 -5.33 -5.46 -9.20
CA ALA A 80 -6.18 -5.24 -8.04
C ALA A 80 -7.13 -6.43 -7.76
N SER A 81 -7.37 -6.74 -6.48
CA SER A 81 -8.28 -7.83 -6.11
C SER A 81 -9.75 -7.43 -6.26
N SER A 82 -10.63 -8.44 -6.35
CA SER A 82 -12.06 -8.28 -6.00
C SER A 82 -12.21 -7.75 -4.57
N ASN A 83 -13.36 -7.14 -4.24
CA ASN A 83 -13.69 -6.75 -2.87
C ASN A 83 -14.10 -7.99 -2.05
N LEU A 84 -13.18 -8.49 -1.24
CA LEU A 84 -13.36 -9.73 -0.47
C LEU A 84 -14.23 -9.53 0.79
N SER A 85 -14.80 -10.62 1.30
CA SER A 85 -15.25 -10.69 2.70
C SER A 85 -14.05 -10.57 3.63
N SER A 86 -13.02 -11.39 3.43
CA SER A 86 -11.79 -11.29 4.21
C SER A 86 -10.53 -11.75 3.49
N LEU A 87 -9.38 -11.32 4.02
CA LEU A 87 -8.08 -11.96 3.79
C LEU A 87 -7.50 -12.43 5.13
N THR A 88 -7.15 -13.71 5.21
CA THR A 88 -6.30 -14.26 6.27
C THR A 88 -4.91 -14.59 5.70
N LEU A 89 -3.88 -13.88 6.17
CA LEU A 89 -2.51 -13.97 5.67
C LEU A 89 -1.54 -14.32 6.80
N SER A 90 -0.87 -15.47 6.71
CA SER A 90 0.26 -15.80 7.61
C SER A 90 1.59 -16.02 6.87
N ARG A 91 1.64 -15.71 5.57
CA ARG A 91 2.78 -15.82 4.64
C ARG A 91 2.95 -14.50 3.86
N THR A 92 3.62 -14.51 2.70
CA THR A 92 3.89 -13.29 1.92
C THR A 92 2.86 -13.01 0.82
N ILE A 93 2.44 -11.74 0.68
CA ILE A 93 1.92 -11.15 -0.56
C ILE A 93 2.89 -10.06 -1.04
N THR A 94 3.22 -10.09 -2.33
CA THR A 94 4.08 -9.10 -3.00
C THR A 94 3.30 -8.35 -4.07
N PHE A 95 3.12 -7.05 -3.89
CA PHE A 95 2.48 -6.13 -4.84
C PHE A 95 3.46 -5.77 -5.97
N THR A 96 3.03 -5.81 -7.25
CA THR A 96 3.95 -5.67 -8.41
C THR A 96 3.74 -4.44 -9.30
N ASN A 97 2.95 -3.45 -8.86
CA ASN A 97 2.85 -2.12 -9.50
C ASN A 97 2.28 -1.08 -8.50
N TRP A 98 2.02 0.15 -8.97
CA TRP A 98 1.52 1.27 -8.17
C TRP A 98 0.00 1.26 -7.93
N ASP A 99 -0.80 0.80 -8.89
CA ASP A 99 -2.26 0.96 -8.88
C ASP A 99 -3.00 -0.29 -8.40
N THR A 100 -2.30 -1.43 -8.32
CA THR A 100 -2.77 -2.63 -7.61
C THR A 100 -3.07 -2.32 -6.15
N TYR A 101 -4.30 -2.66 -5.74
CA TYR A 101 -4.73 -2.68 -4.35
C TYR A 101 -5.29 -4.06 -3.97
N LEU A 102 -5.18 -4.39 -2.69
CA LEU A 102 -6.01 -5.42 -2.06
C LEU A 102 -7.28 -4.75 -1.53
N SER A 103 -8.46 -5.29 -1.85
CA SER A 103 -9.74 -4.84 -1.33
C SER A 103 -10.42 -5.95 -0.52
N ALA A 104 -10.72 -5.72 0.76
CA ALA A 104 -11.39 -6.70 1.61
C ALA A 104 -12.10 -6.05 2.79
N THR A 105 -13.27 -6.55 3.20
CA THR A 105 -13.97 -6.03 4.39
C THR A 105 -13.10 -6.18 5.63
N ASN A 106 -12.47 -7.33 5.85
CA ASN A 106 -11.56 -7.56 6.98
C ASN A 106 -10.21 -8.17 6.53
N VAL A 107 -9.10 -7.52 6.86
CA VAL A 107 -7.74 -8.02 6.58
C VAL A 107 -7.05 -8.45 7.88
N SER A 108 -6.53 -9.68 7.91
CA SER A 108 -5.78 -10.22 9.06
C SER A 108 -4.38 -10.66 8.63
N ILE A 109 -3.37 -9.83 8.92
CA ILE A 109 -1.96 -10.18 8.81
C ILE A 109 -1.53 -10.85 10.12
N LEU A 110 -1.53 -12.18 10.14
CA LEU A 110 -1.16 -13.01 11.29
C LEU A 110 0.36 -13.08 11.46
N SER A 111 0.82 -13.80 12.49
CA SER A 111 2.25 -14.04 12.71
C SER A 111 2.91 -14.72 11.51
N ASN A 112 4.08 -14.21 11.07
CA ASN A 112 4.78 -14.51 9.81
C ASN A 112 4.07 -14.01 8.54
N GLY A 113 2.94 -13.32 8.67
CA GLY A 113 2.29 -12.61 7.57
C GLY A 113 3.09 -11.39 7.15
N LEU A 114 3.26 -11.21 5.84
CA LEU A 114 4.03 -10.13 5.23
C LEU A 114 3.28 -9.58 4.02
N MET A 115 2.97 -8.29 4.01
CA MET A 115 2.74 -7.55 2.76
C MET A 115 3.98 -6.75 2.39
N THR A 116 4.42 -6.88 1.14
CA THR A 116 5.58 -6.17 0.59
C THR A 116 5.31 -5.78 -0.87
N CYS A 117 6.23 -5.07 -1.51
CA CYS A 117 6.18 -4.77 -2.93
C CYS A 117 7.50 -5.11 -3.63
N VAL A 118 7.44 -5.32 -4.96
CA VAL A 118 8.67 -5.44 -5.77
C VAL A 118 9.42 -4.11 -5.76
N GLY A 119 10.75 -4.18 -5.80
CA GLY A 119 11.61 -3.01 -5.72
C GLY A 119 13.00 -3.38 -5.22
N PRO A 120 13.99 -2.48 -5.34
CA PRO A 120 13.85 -1.07 -5.75
C PRO A 120 13.60 -0.87 -7.26
N PHE A 121 13.27 0.36 -7.66
CA PHE A 121 13.03 0.75 -9.06
C PHE A 121 13.80 2.02 -9.46
N SER A 122 14.03 2.26 -10.75
CA SER A 122 14.68 3.47 -11.28
C SER A 122 13.67 4.54 -11.69
N ASN A 123 14.13 5.73 -12.08
CA ASN A 123 13.27 6.78 -12.66
C ASN A 123 12.58 6.37 -13.99
N SER A 124 12.98 5.24 -14.58
CA SER A 124 12.51 4.74 -15.88
C SER A 124 11.66 3.47 -15.80
N VAL A 125 11.30 3.02 -14.60
CA VAL A 125 10.54 1.78 -14.35
C VAL A 125 9.34 2.09 -13.45
N MET A 126 8.25 1.35 -13.59
CA MET A 126 7.04 1.56 -12.80
C MET A 126 7.32 1.40 -11.30
N SER A 127 6.81 2.34 -10.52
CA SER A 127 6.87 2.32 -9.05
C SER A 127 5.90 1.30 -8.45
N ASN A 128 6.10 0.96 -7.19
CA ASN A 128 5.37 -0.11 -6.50
C ASN A 128 5.09 0.30 -5.05
N ARG A 129 3.88 0.00 -4.57
CA ARG A 129 3.46 0.25 -3.18
C ARG A 129 2.65 -0.93 -2.65
N VAL A 130 2.54 -1.03 -1.32
CA VAL A 130 1.45 -1.80 -0.71
C VAL A 130 0.25 -0.86 -0.59
N TYR A 131 -0.88 -1.22 -1.20
CA TYR A 131 -2.13 -0.48 -1.07
C TYR A 131 -3.24 -1.43 -0.61
N VAL A 132 -3.79 -1.18 0.58
CA VAL A 132 -4.94 -1.91 1.12
C VAL A 132 -6.14 -0.97 1.26
N ILE A 133 -7.28 -1.39 0.72
CA ILE A 133 -8.61 -0.78 0.92
C ILE A 133 -9.43 -1.77 1.76
N CYS A 134 -10.00 -1.33 2.87
CA CYS A 134 -10.73 -2.23 3.78
C CYS A 134 -11.78 -1.54 4.65
N SER A 135 -12.59 -2.33 5.36
CA SER A 135 -13.30 -1.81 6.53
C SER A 135 -12.41 -1.89 7.77
N ASN A 136 -11.80 -3.05 8.04
CA ASN A 136 -10.87 -3.23 9.15
C ASN A 136 -9.59 -3.96 8.70
N ILE A 137 -8.46 -3.62 9.31
CA ILE A 137 -7.21 -4.37 9.18
C ILE A 137 -6.58 -4.62 10.56
N THR A 138 -6.20 -5.86 10.82
CA THR A 138 -5.42 -6.27 11.99
C THR A 138 -4.07 -6.79 11.55
N ILE A 139 -3.01 -6.17 12.04
CA ILE A 139 -1.62 -6.62 11.90
C ILE A 139 -1.22 -7.18 13.26
N ALA A 140 -1.23 -8.51 13.38
CA ALA A 140 -0.95 -9.23 14.63
C ALA A 140 0.54 -9.15 15.02
N ALA A 141 0.85 -9.55 16.25
CA ALA A 141 2.24 -9.69 16.69
C ALA A 141 3.00 -10.71 15.81
N GLY A 142 4.15 -10.29 15.28
CA GLY A 142 4.91 -11.06 14.28
C GLY A 142 4.35 -11.00 12.85
N GLY A 143 3.25 -10.30 12.61
CA GLY A 143 2.79 -9.89 11.28
C GLY A 143 3.37 -8.53 10.88
N SER A 144 3.48 -8.25 9.58
CA SER A 144 4.07 -7.01 9.10
C SER A 144 3.61 -6.54 7.72
N ILE A 145 3.76 -5.23 7.50
CA ILE A 145 3.90 -4.63 6.17
C ILE A 145 5.34 -4.10 6.09
N ASN A 146 6.15 -4.60 5.16
CA ASN A 146 7.56 -4.21 5.05
C ASN A 146 7.91 -3.89 3.59
N VAL A 147 8.25 -2.63 3.36
CA VAL A 147 8.72 -2.08 2.07
C VAL A 147 10.09 -1.39 2.23
N ASN A 148 10.91 -1.82 3.20
CA ASN A 148 12.26 -1.31 3.39
C ASN A 148 13.09 -1.49 2.11
N SER A 149 13.83 -0.45 1.71
CA SER A 149 14.68 -0.45 0.50
C SER A 149 13.93 -0.75 -0.82
N LYS A 150 12.60 -0.59 -0.86
CA LYS A 150 11.74 -0.84 -2.06
C LYS A 150 11.42 0.40 -2.90
N GLY A 151 11.90 1.57 -2.50
CA GLY A 151 11.73 2.83 -3.20
C GLY A 151 12.66 2.99 -4.40
N TYR A 152 13.02 4.23 -4.70
CA TYR A 152 13.93 4.53 -5.80
C TYR A 152 15.34 4.02 -5.50
N SER A 153 16.03 3.50 -6.52
CA SER A 153 17.36 2.91 -6.37
C SER A 153 18.46 3.96 -6.12
N GLY A 154 19.35 3.68 -5.17
CA GLY A 154 20.64 4.37 -5.09
C GLY A 154 21.53 4.09 -6.30
N ALA A 155 22.50 4.98 -6.52
CA ALA A 155 23.31 5.04 -7.73
C ALA A 155 24.14 3.76 -7.98
N GLY A 156 24.11 3.28 -9.23
CA GLY A 156 24.90 2.14 -9.70
C GLY A 156 26.37 2.44 -9.96
N SER A 157 27.13 1.41 -10.34
CA SER A 157 28.59 1.47 -10.57
C SER A 157 29.04 1.99 -11.93
N SER A 158 28.13 2.51 -12.76
CA SER A 158 28.48 3.19 -14.02
C SER A 158 29.31 4.45 -13.72
N GLY A 159 30.58 4.41 -14.13
CA GLY A 159 31.62 5.34 -13.67
C GLY A 159 31.27 6.82 -13.83
N GLY A 160 31.54 7.62 -12.78
CA GLY A 160 31.32 9.07 -12.79
C GLY A 160 30.94 9.69 -11.44
N GLY A 161 30.62 8.89 -10.41
CA GLY A 161 30.09 9.43 -9.14
C GLY A 161 28.58 9.68 -9.19
N GLY A 162 27.84 8.75 -9.81
CA GLY A 162 26.45 8.93 -10.22
C GLY A 162 25.47 9.31 -9.10
N ALA A 163 24.43 10.03 -9.53
CA ALA A 163 23.31 10.46 -8.72
C ALA A 163 22.35 9.31 -8.35
N GLY A 164 21.74 9.41 -7.18
CA GLY A 164 20.65 8.51 -6.76
C GLY A 164 19.36 8.77 -7.55
N GLN A 165 18.48 7.77 -7.64
CA GLN A 165 17.18 7.91 -8.30
C GLN A 165 16.13 8.52 -7.34
N GLY A 166 15.01 8.98 -7.90
CA GLY A 166 13.90 9.64 -7.18
C GLY A 166 13.98 11.17 -7.19
N PRO A 167 12.87 11.86 -6.86
CA PRO A 167 12.81 13.33 -6.92
C PRO A 167 13.73 14.05 -5.94
N GLY A 168 14.09 13.38 -4.84
CA GLY A 168 15.10 13.81 -3.87
C GLY A 168 16.36 12.93 -3.93
N GLY A 169 16.63 12.32 -5.08
CA GLY A 169 17.83 11.53 -5.30
C GLY A 169 19.09 12.35 -5.06
N ALA A 170 20.09 11.73 -4.45
CA ALA A 170 21.35 12.40 -4.16
C ALA A 170 22.03 12.92 -5.43
N LEU A 171 22.42 14.19 -5.46
CA LEU A 171 22.91 14.85 -6.69
C LEU A 171 24.38 14.53 -7.04
N GLY A 172 25.11 13.86 -6.14
CA GLY A 172 26.53 13.55 -6.35
C GLY A 172 27.13 12.60 -5.32
N ASN A 173 28.46 12.52 -5.31
CA ASN A 173 29.23 11.52 -4.58
C ASN A 173 28.91 11.53 -3.07
N ARG A 174 28.71 10.33 -2.48
CA ARG A 174 28.54 10.10 -1.02
C ARG A 174 27.39 10.86 -0.33
N SER A 175 26.54 11.53 -1.09
CA SER A 175 25.40 12.28 -0.58
C SER A 175 24.17 11.39 -0.61
N SER A 176 23.21 11.62 0.28
CA SER A 176 22.16 10.63 0.56
C SER A 176 20.80 11.06 0.03
N GLY A 177 19.92 10.07 -0.18
CA GLY A 177 18.57 10.31 -0.65
C GLY A 177 17.80 11.16 0.35
N SER A 178 17.01 12.11 -0.15
CA SER A 178 16.14 12.98 0.65
C SER A 178 14.68 12.66 0.38
N TYR A 179 13.87 12.58 1.44
CA TYR A 179 12.41 12.59 1.46
C TYR A 179 12.02 12.83 2.92
N GLY A 180 10.90 13.52 3.17
CA GLY A 180 10.54 13.94 4.52
C GLY A 180 11.46 15.06 5.03
N GLY A 181 12.66 14.69 5.48
CA GLY A 181 13.80 15.56 5.71
C GLY A 181 14.86 15.49 4.59
N VAL A 182 15.85 16.39 4.67
CA VAL A 182 17.02 16.39 3.80
C VAL A 182 18.02 15.34 4.30
N GLY A 183 18.60 14.56 3.39
CA GLY A 183 19.70 13.63 3.72
C GLY A 183 21.01 14.36 4.02
N GLY A 184 21.97 13.65 4.59
CA GLY A 184 23.33 14.15 4.77
C GLY A 184 24.17 14.07 3.49
N ASN A 185 25.17 14.94 3.40
CA ASN A 185 26.15 15.00 2.33
C ASN A 185 27.59 15.02 2.86
N TYR A 186 28.53 14.66 1.98
CA TYR A 186 29.97 14.81 2.24
C TYR A 186 30.56 16.08 1.62
N ALA A 187 30.24 16.34 0.34
CA ALA A 187 30.85 17.43 -0.44
C ALA A 187 29.99 17.93 -1.63
N TRP A 188 28.79 17.37 -1.83
CA TRP A 188 27.88 17.72 -2.93
C TRP A 188 26.53 18.17 -2.37
N GLU A 189 25.68 18.76 -3.20
CA GLU A 189 24.32 19.14 -2.79
C GLU A 189 23.42 17.90 -2.61
N ASN A 190 22.46 18.01 -1.69
CA ASN A 190 21.44 16.98 -1.48
C ASN A 190 20.26 17.18 -2.44
N GLY A 191 19.58 16.09 -2.79
CA GLY A 191 18.31 16.19 -3.51
C GLY A 191 17.24 16.92 -2.69
N PRO A 192 16.27 17.58 -3.32
CA PRO A 192 15.22 18.31 -2.61
C PRO A 192 14.27 17.39 -1.85
N VAL A 193 13.64 17.91 -0.80
CA VAL A 193 12.48 17.27 -0.16
C VAL A 193 11.24 17.47 -1.04
N TYR A 194 10.44 16.41 -1.21
CA TYR A 194 9.24 16.40 -2.08
C TYR A 194 8.01 15.83 -1.39
N GLY A 195 6.87 15.85 -2.09
CA GLY A 195 5.58 15.30 -1.65
C GLY A 195 4.86 16.13 -0.59
N SER A 196 3.66 15.69 -0.20
CA SER A 196 2.89 16.27 0.91
C SER A 196 3.26 15.66 2.27
N ALA A 197 3.07 16.41 3.35
CA ALA A 197 3.17 15.89 4.72
C ALA A 197 1.85 15.27 5.21
N ALA A 198 0.71 15.79 4.72
CA ALA A 198 -0.63 15.26 5.02
C ALA A 198 -1.02 14.06 4.15
N ALA A 199 -0.39 13.92 2.98
CA ALA A 199 -0.54 12.80 2.05
C ALA A 199 0.83 12.31 1.56
N PRO A 200 1.57 11.53 2.38
CA PRO A 200 2.92 11.06 2.05
C PRO A 200 2.86 9.82 1.15
N GLU A 201 2.27 9.97 -0.04
CA GLU A 201 2.06 8.89 -1.02
C GLU A 201 3.36 8.26 -1.53
N TYR A 202 4.43 9.05 -1.65
CA TYR A 202 5.61 8.68 -2.42
C TYR A 202 6.59 7.78 -1.67
N ALA A 203 7.23 6.89 -2.42
CA ALA A 203 8.42 6.19 -1.97
C ALA A 203 9.63 7.14 -1.85
N GLY A 204 10.58 6.75 -1.02
CA GLY A 204 11.83 7.44 -0.75
C GLY A 204 12.85 7.36 -1.89
N SER A 205 13.77 8.32 -1.90
CA SER A 205 14.81 8.49 -2.92
C SER A 205 16.10 7.75 -2.57
N GLY A 206 16.87 7.40 -3.59
CA GLY A 206 18.15 6.70 -3.47
C GLY A 206 19.34 7.62 -3.17
N GLY A 207 20.36 7.06 -2.52
CA GLY A 207 21.64 7.71 -2.27
C GLY A 207 22.63 7.66 -3.43
N GLY A 208 23.70 8.44 -3.33
CA GLY A 208 24.71 8.64 -4.36
C GLY A 208 25.90 7.69 -4.27
N TYR A 209 26.60 7.50 -5.38
CA TYR A 209 27.74 6.59 -5.51
C TYR A 209 28.94 7.07 -4.68
N ASN A 210 29.78 6.14 -4.19
CA ASN A 210 31.09 6.47 -3.61
C ASN A 210 32.19 6.02 -4.56
N SER A 211 32.68 6.94 -5.40
CA SER A 211 33.64 6.60 -6.47
C SER A 211 35.04 6.19 -5.98
N VAL A 212 35.39 6.49 -4.73
CA VAL A 212 36.70 6.12 -4.16
C VAL A 212 36.77 4.63 -3.85
N ASN A 213 35.67 4.04 -3.36
CA ASN A 213 35.59 2.63 -2.98
C ASN A 213 34.75 1.80 -3.96
N ALA A 214 34.29 2.42 -5.06
CA ALA A 214 33.37 1.86 -6.04
C ALA A 214 32.00 1.38 -5.48
N LEU A 215 31.53 1.93 -4.36
CA LEU A 215 30.34 1.45 -3.64
C LEU A 215 29.04 2.13 -4.11
N ARG A 216 28.02 1.29 -4.31
CA ARG A 216 26.64 1.66 -4.70
C ARG A 216 26.01 2.61 -3.67
N GLY A 217 25.11 3.46 -4.12
CA GLY A 217 24.19 4.17 -3.21
C GLY A 217 23.11 3.23 -2.64
N GLY A 218 22.62 3.56 -1.44
CA GLY A 218 21.52 2.87 -0.78
C GLY A 218 20.16 3.17 -1.44
N HIS A 219 19.29 2.18 -1.52
CA HIS A 219 17.92 2.33 -2.06
C HIS A 219 16.97 2.98 -1.04
N GLY A 220 16.06 3.84 -1.50
CA GLY A 220 15.06 4.48 -0.62
C GLY A 220 14.00 3.51 -0.11
N GLY A 221 13.27 3.88 0.94
CA GLY A 221 12.11 3.12 1.44
C GLY A 221 10.93 3.16 0.46
N GLY A 222 10.11 2.10 0.42
CA GLY A 222 8.93 2.03 -0.43
C GLY A 222 7.75 2.88 0.07
N ALA A 223 6.56 2.64 -0.48
CA ALA A 223 5.33 3.32 -0.06
C ALA A 223 4.27 2.34 0.47
N VAL A 224 3.51 2.78 1.47
CA VAL A 224 2.37 2.06 2.07
C VAL A 224 1.15 2.99 2.14
N ARG A 225 0.05 2.59 1.52
CA ARG A 225 -1.28 3.21 1.69
C ARG A 225 -2.23 2.21 2.36
N ILE A 226 -2.86 2.64 3.44
CA ILE A 226 -4.01 1.93 4.04
C ILE A 226 -5.19 2.89 4.01
N ASP A 227 -6.30 2.44 3.43
CA ASP A 227 -7.58 3.13 3.44
C ASP A 227 -8.59 2.23 4.15
N ALA A 228 -8.86 2.53 5.42
CA ALA A 228 -9.79 1.77 6.27
C ALA A 228 -11.02 2.62 6.58
N LEU A 229 -12.22 2.06 6.37
CA LEU A 229 -13.48 2.71 6.77
C LEU A 229 -13.73 2.63 8.29
N GLY A 230 -13.01 1.74 8.98
CA GLY A 230 -13.19 1.40 10.39
C GLY A 230 -11.85 1.32 11.13
N THR A 231 -11.55 0.17 11.73
CA THR A 231 -10.45 0.02 12.68
C THR A 231 -9.16 -0.49 12.02
N VAL A 232 -8.06 0.21 12.27
CA VAL A 232 -6.70 -0.32 12.10
C VAL A 232 -6.18 -0.79 13.46
N THR A 233 -5.86 -2.08 13.59
CA THR A 233 -5.27 -2.67 14.81
C THR A 233 -3.82 -3.05 14.52
N LEU A 234 -2.87 -2.33 15.10
CA LEU A 234 -1.43 -2.50 14.88
C LEU A 234 -0.74 -3.10 16.11
N ASN A 235 -0.63 -4.44 16.11
CA ASN A 235 0.11 -5.23 17.11
C ASN A 235 1.48 -5.72 16.57
N GLY A 236 1.77 -5.41 15.31
CA GLY A 236 2.99 -5.76 14.58
C GLY A 236 3.66 -4.51 13.96
N LEU A 237 4.36 -4.71 12.84
CA LEU A 237 5.22 -3.69 12.25
C LEU A 237 4.72 -3.17 10.89
N ILE A 238 4.82 -1.86 10.67
CA ILE A 238 4.79 -1.25 9.33
C ILE A 238 6.14 -0.54 9.11
N THR A 239 6.92 -0.95 8.10
CA THR A 239 8.26 -0.40 7.87
C THR A 239 8.51 -0.01 6.42
N ALA A 240 8.97 1.22 6.22
CA ALA A 240 9.35 1.83 4.95
C ALA A 240 10.69 2.57 5.09
N ASN A 241 11.69 1.92 5.69
CA ASN A 241 13.02 2.50 5.91
C ASN A 241 13.86 2.51 4.62
N GLY A 242 14.79 3.47 4.51
CA GLY A 242 15.85 3.46 3.51
C GLY A 242 16.94 2.42 3.81
N GLU A 243 17.78 2.13 2.82
CA GLU A 243 18.89 1.18 2.94
C GLU A 243 20.10 1.81 3.65
N ASP A 244 20.55 1.15 4.72
CA ASP A 244 21.79 1.45 5.45
C ASP A 244 23.05 1.13 4.61
N ASN A 245 24.16 1.86 4.85
CA ASN A 245 25.46 1.54 4.28
C ASN A 245 26.48 1.19 5.38
N THR A 246 26.64 -0.11 5.61
CA THR A 246 27.48 -0.68 6.67
C THR A 246 28.97 -0.81 6.30
N SER A 247 29.35 -0.60 5.04
CA SER A 247 30.67 -0.93 4.47
C SER A 247 31.45 0.26 3.86
N ASN A 248 31.17 1.49 4.36
CA ASN A 248 31.80 2.79 4.07
C ASN A 248 31.13 3.68 3.00
N ASN A 249 30.76 4.90 3.42
CA ASN A 249 30.71 6.15 2.66
C ASN A 249 29.87 6.23 1.36
N GLY A 250 29.18 5.17 0.92
CA GLY A 250 28.11 5.29 -0.07
C GLY A 250 26.95 6.09 0.52
N GLY A 251 26.33 6.99 -0.25
CA GLY A 251 25.15 7.71 0.22
C GLY A 251 24.00 6.72 0.44
N THR A 252 23.25 6.84 1.53
CA THR A 252 22.15 5.94 1.90
C THR A 252 20.82 6.37 1.28
N GLY A 253 19.82 5.49 1.34
CA GLY A 253 18.47 5.81 0.88
C GLY A 253 17.68 6.62 1.91
N SER A 254 16.74 7.46 1.47
CA SER A 254 15.78 8.11 2.37
C SER A 254 14.76 7.11 2.92
N GLY A 255 14.08 7.48 4.00
CA GLY A 255 12.84 6.84 4.40
C GLY A 255 11.76 7.02 3.31
N GLY A 256 10.76 6.15 3.35
CA GLY A 256 9.62 6.15 2.44
C GLY A 256 8.37 6.83 3.00
N GLY A 257 7.22 6.52 2.41
CA GLY A 257 5.92 7.07 2.77
C GLY A 257 4.99 6.02 3.39
N VAL A 258 4.38 6.34 4.53
CA VAL A 258 3.29 5.56 5.14
C VAL A 258 2.09 6.47 5.34
N TRP A 259 0.98 6.18 4.67
CA TRP A 259 -0.25 6.96 4.76
C TRP A 259 -1.44 6.08 5.14
N ILE A 260 -1.97 6.29 6.34
CA ILE A 260 -3.12 5.57 6.88
C ILE A 260 -4.31 6.53 6.97
N THR A 261 -5.44 6.13 6.40
CA THR A 261 -6.77 6.66 6.74
C THR A 261 -7.55 5.57 7.46
N CYS A 262 -8.25 5.93 8.53
CA CYS A 262 -9.04 5.04 9.36
C CYS A 262 -10.18 5.81 10.05
N LEU A 263 -11.17 5.11 10.62
CA LEU A 263 -12.02 5.71 11.65
C LEU A 263 -11.23 5.83 12.96
N VAL A 264 -10.58 4.73 13.36
CA VAL A 264 -9.72 4.66 14.55
C VAL A 264 -8.48 3.80 14.32
N LEU A 265 -7.40 4.16 14.99
CA LEU A 265 -6.16 3.40 15.09
C LEU A 265 -5.97 2.91 16.53
N THR A 266 -5.73 1.62 16.71
CA THR A 266 -5.45 0.98 18.00
C THR A 266 -4.35 -0.06 17.85
N GLY A 267 -4.01 -0.73 18.95
CA GLY A 267 -2.99 -1.78 19.02
C GLY A 267 -3.03 -2.51 20.36
N ALA A 268 -1.94 -3.17 20.71
CA ALA A 268 -1.74 -3.79 22.01
C ALA A 268 -0.74 -2.97 22.84
N GLN A 269 -0.89 -2.93 24.17
CA GLN A 269 0.23 -2.52 25.02
C GLN A 269 1.32 -3.59 24.96
N THR A 270 2.45 -3.25 24.35
CA THR A 270 3.67 -4.07 24.38
C THR A 270 4.83 -3.24 24.89
N THR A 271 5.50 -3.70 25.94
CA THR A 271 6.78 -3.14 26.43
C THR A 271 7.96 -3.50 25.52
N ALA A 272 7.75 -4.37 24.53
CA ALA A 272 8.68 -4.61 23.43
C ALA A 272 8.39 -3.69 22.24
N ASN A 273 9.42 -3.45 21.41
CA ASN A 273 9.35 -2.70 20.15
C ASN A 273 8.61 -3.47 19.04
N THR A 274 7.40 -3.98 19.31
CA THR A 274 6.62 -4.83 18.42
C THR A 274 5.47 -4.12 17.73
N CYS A 275 4.99 -3.00 18.27
CA CYS A 275 3.94 -2.16 17.68
C CYS A 275 4.58 -0.85 17.20
N MET A 276 4.96 -0.78 15.92
CA MET A 276 5.70 0.38 15.37
C MET A 276 5.32 0.71 13.92
N ILE A 277 5.39 2.00 13.58
CA ILE A 277 5.49 2.48 12.19
C ILE A 277 6.84 3.18 12.02
N LEU A 278 7.66 2.68 11.10
CA LEU A 278 9.00 3.21 10.81
C LEU A 278 9.09 3.67 9.35
N ALA A 279 9.60 4.87 9.12
CA ALA A 279 10.04 5.35 7.81
C ALA A 279 11.33 6.17 7.97
N ASN A 280 12.35 5.55 8.58
CA ASN A 280 13.65 6.18 8.81
C ASN A 280 14.49 6.21 7.52
N GLY A 281 15.39 7.19 7.42
CA GLY A 281 16.50 7.15 6.46
C GLY A 281 17.51 6.05 6.80
N GLY A 282 18.25 5.61 5.80
CA GLY A 282 19.34 4.65 5.97
C GLY A 282 20.52 5.28 6.71
N SER A 283 21.06 4.54 7.68
CA SER A 283 22.19 4.93 8.52
C SER A 283 23.53 4.52 7.93
N ILE A 284 24.60 5.17 8.36
CA ILE A 284 25.99 4.82 8.02
C ILE A 284 26.71 4.25 9.25
N ALA A 285 27.64 3.32 9.02
CA ALA A 285 28.51 2.80 10.07
C ALA A 285 29.31 3.92 10.75
N THR A 286 29.45 3.85 12.08
CA THR A 286 30.21 4.82 12.89
C THR A 286 31.64 5.01 12.38
N GLY A 287 32.02 6.26 12.09
CA GLY A 287 33.31 6.62 11.48
C GLY A 287 33.27 6.75 9.94
N GLY A 288 32.16 6.39 9.30
CA GLY A 288 31.94 6.66 7.88
C GLY A 288 31.75 8.16 7.59
N ALA A 289 32.16 8.57 6.39
CA ALA A 289 32.12 9.95 5.89
C ALA A 289 31.20 10.10 4.66
N GLY A 290 30.08 9.37 4.65
CA GLY A 290 28.90 9.71 3.84
C GLY A 290 27.81 10.22 4.78
N GLY A 291 26.74 10.79 4.24
CA GLY A 291 25.59 11.21 5.05
C GLY A 291 24.62 10.07 5.37
N SER A 292 23.80 10.24 6.41
CA SER A 292 22.59 9.44 6.62
C SER A 292 21.46 9.88 5.68
N GLY A 293 20.42 9.06 5.54
CA GLY A 293 19.31 9.32 4.62
C GLY A 293 18.28 10.28 5.21
N GLY A 294 17.57 11.03 4.37
CA GLY A 294 16.46 11.86 4.84
C GLY A 294 15.38 10.99 5.51
N GLY A 295 15.00 11.32 6.74
CA GLY A 295 13.92 10.64 7.44
C GLY A 295 12.58 10.90 6.77
N GLY A 296 11.86 9.83 6.42
CA GLY A 296 10.67 9.84 5.55
C GLY A 296 9.42 10.44 6.19
N ARG A 297 8.23 9.93 5.82
CA ARG A 297 6.96 10.50 6.28
C ARG A 297 5.92 9.45 6.68
N ILE A 298 5.29 9.69 7.82
CA ILE A 298 4.14 8.94 8.32
C ILE A 298 2.99 9.92 8.53
N ALA A 299 1.84 9.66 7.93
CA ALA A 299 0.60 10.40 8.18
C ALA A 299 -0.52 9.41 8.54
N ILE A 300 -1.25 9.75 9.61
CA ILE A 300 -2.34 8.94 10.15
C ILE A 300 -3.54 9.86 10.32
N LEU A 301 -4.58 9.61 9.51
CA LEU A 301 -5.82 10.37 9.50
C LEU A 301 -6.90 9.48 10.13
N TYR A 302 -7.37 9.86 11.31
CA TYR A 302 -8.42 9.19 12.08
C TYR A 302 -9.53 10.20 12.43
N ASP A 303 -10.73 9.73 12.79
CA ASP A 303 -11.77 10.59 13.35
C ASP A 303 -11.45 10.90 14.82
N PRO A 304 -11.24 12.18 15.21
CA PRO A 304 -10.84 12.50 16.58
C PRO A 304 -11.91 12.16 17.63
N THR A 305 -13.19 12.12 17.25
CA THR A 305 -14.30 11.81 18.16
C THR A 305 -14.33 10.31 18.45
N ALA A 306 -14.25 9.48 17.41
CA ALA A 306 -14.20 8.03 17.53
C ALA A 306 -12.90 7.56 18.22
N GLN A 307 -11.76 8.19 17.91
CA GLN A 307 -10.47 7.86 18.53
C GLN A 307 -10.47 8.16 20.04
N ASN A 308 -11.05 9.29 20.45
CA ASN A 308 -11.18 9.65 21.87
C ASN A 308 -12.23 8.83 22.63
N ALA A 309 -13.10 8.09 21.94
CA ALA A 309 -14.09 7.20 22.54
C ALA A 309 -13.52 5.80 22.88
N LEU A 310 -12.28 5.48 22.50
CA LEU A 310 -11.65 4.20 22.82
C LEU A 310 -11.26 4.12 24.32
N PRO A 311 -11.61 3.04 25.04
CA PRO A 311 -11.32 2.92 26.49
C PRO A 311 -9.84 2.96 26.85
N VAL A 312 -8.97 2.49 25.94
CA VAL A 312 -7.51 2.57 26.03
C VAL A 312 -6.96 2.75 24.62
N VAL A 313 -6.13 3.76 24.39
CA VAL A 313 -5.28 3.89 23.20
C VAL A 313 -3.84 3.64 23.66
N PRO A 314 -3.24 2.46 23.36
CA PRO A 314 -1.85 2.20 23.73
C PRO A 314 -0.88 3.08 22.91
N PRO A 315 0.30 3.42 23.46
CA PRO A 315 1.26 4.27 22.76
C PRO A 315 1.83 3.55 21.53
N LEU A 316 1.56 4.09 20.34
CA LEU A 316 2.17 3.64 19.10
C LEU A 316 3.50 4.35 18.86
N ASN A 317 4.56 3.58 18.64
CA ASN A 317 5.88 4.13 18.33
C ASN A 317 5.98 4.50 16.84
N LEU A 318 6.17 5.80 16.56
CA LEU A 318 6.40 6.34 15.22
C LEU A 318 7.86 6.80 15.10
N SER A 319 8.53 6.51 13.98
CA SER A 319 9.90 6.97 13.75
C SER A 319 10.14 7.37 12.28
N VAL A 320 10.62 8.61 12.10
CA VAL A 320 11.02 9.22 10.82
C VAL A 320 12.40 9.90 10.95
N LYS A 321 13.34 9.22 11.60
CA LYS A 321 14.70 9.73 11.80
C LYS A 321 15.47 9.74 10.48
N GLY A 322 16.28 10.77 10.27
CA GLY A 322 17.48 10.68 9.45
C GLY A 322 18.73 10.51 10.31
#